data_AF-A0A7X2ZC68-F1
#
_entry.id   AF-A0A7X2ZC68-F1
#
_cell.length_a   1.000
_cell.length_b   1.000
_cell.length_c   1.000
_cell.angle_alpha   90.00
_cell.angle_beta   90.00
_cell.angle_gamma   90.00
#
_symmetry.space_group_name_H-M   'P 1'
#
loop_
_entity.id
_entity.type
_entity.pdbx_description
1 polymer ?
#
loop_
_entity_poly.entity_id
_entity_poly.type
_entity_poly.pdbx_seq_one_letter_code
_entity_poly.pdbx_strand_id
1 'polypeptide(L)'
;MQPGNKMKHQQPLPSVRQIRRTCSRELYRARKKVGRHITAEQIDRADDVYFKKVLANLPYIAENGSNRKLLADWFNEHVCGEVAEIYGVEREVLARAFRDSFGG
;
A
#
# COMPACT_ATOMS: atom_id res chain seq x y z
N MET A 1 -40.41 -2.53 14.92
CA MET A 1 -39.14 -1.90 14.52
C MET A 1 -38.01 -2.75 15.10
N GLN A 2 -37.25 -3.46 14.26
CA GLN A 2 -36.10 -4.25 14.72
C GLN A 2 -34.90 -3.30 14.89
N PRO A 3 -34.20 -3.27 16.03
CA PRO A 3 -32.98 -2.48 16.17
C PRO A 3 -31.88 -3.16 15.36
N GLY A 4 -31.47 -2.52 14.27
CA GLY A 4 -30.34 -2.95 13.46
C GLY A 4 -29.05 -2.87 14.28
N ASN A 5 -28.64 -3.99 14.88
CA ASN A 5 -27.39 -4.14 15.57
C ASN A 5 -26.25 -4.07 14.55
N LYS A 6 -25.77 -2.85 14.24
CA LYS A 6 -24.57 -2.63 13.42
C LYS A 6 -23.34 -2.94 14.28
N MET A 7 -23.12 -4.21 14.61
CA MET A 7 -21.79 -4.65 14.99
C MET A 7 -20.91 -4.41 13.77
N LYS A 8 -20.14 -3.31 13.76
CA LYS A 8 -19.03 -3.13 12.80
C LYS A 8 -18.20 -4.40 12.90
N HIS A 9 -18.33 -5.27 11.89
CA HIS A 9 -17.67 -6.56 11.84
C HIS A 9 -16.20 -6.35 12.18
N GLN A 10 -15.74 -6.93 13.29
CA GLN A 10 -14.31 -7.12 13.54
C GLN A 10 -13.84 -8.09 12.46
N GLN A 11 -13.49 -7.56 11.29
CA GLN A 11 -12.97 -8.35 10.19
C GLN A 11 -11.66 -8.97 10.69
N PRO A 12 -11.49 -10.29 10.55
CA PRO A 12 -10.24 -10.93 10.94
C PRO A 12 -9.08 -10.29 10.19
N LEU A 13 -7.92 -10.17 10.85
CA LEU A 13 -6.72 -9.65 10.20
C LEU A 13 -6.44 -10.45 8.92
N PRO A 14 -6.03 -9.78 7.83
CA PRO A 14 -5.71 -10.46 6.58
C PRO A 14 -4.54 -11.42 6.78
N SER A 15 -4.59 -12.58 6.12
CA SER A 15 -3.46 -13.50 6.08
C SER A 15 -2.24 -12.88 5.41
N VAL A 16 -1.05 -13.39 5.72
CA VAL A 16 0.23 -12.97 5.12
C VAL A 16 0.17 -12.97 3.58
N ARG A 17 -0.46 -14.00 2.99
CA ARG A 17 -0.64 -14.11 1.54
C ARG A 17 -1.54 -12.99 0.98
N GLN A 18 -2.62 -12.65 1.68
CA GLN A 18 -3.51 -11.56 1.29
C GLN A 18 -2.78 -10.22 1.36
N ILE A 19 -1.97 -9.98 2.40
CA ILE A 19 -1.18 -8.76 2.54
C ILE A 19 -0.20 -8.63 1.37
N ARG A 20 0.61 -9.67 1.09
CA ARG A 20 1.57 -9.66 -0.02
C ARG A 20 0.89 -9.36 -1.36
N ARG A 21 -0.25 -10.01 -1.63
CA ARG A 21 -1.02 -9.79 -2.88
C ARG A 21 -1.57 -8.35 -2.97
N THR A 22 -2.03 -7.79 -1.86
CA THR A 22 -2.54 -6.41 -1.81
C THR A 22 -1.43 -5.41 -2.06
N CYS A 23 -0.29 -5.53 -1.36
CA CYS A 23 0.88 -4.67 -1.54
C CYS A 23 1.37 -4.68 -3.00
N SER A 24 1.53 -5.86 -3.60
CA SER A 24 1.95 -6.01 -4.99
C SER A 24 0.97 -5.35 -5.98
N ARG A 25 -0.34 -5.51 -5.74
CA ARG A 25 -1.37 -4.88 -6.58
C ARG A 25 -1.36 -3.35 -6.47
N GLU A 26 -1.14 -2.81 -5.29
CA GLU A 26 -1.06 -1.37 -5.05
C GLU A 26 0.17 -0.76 -5.75
N LEU A 27 1.36 -1.37 -5.57
CA LEU A 27 2.57 -0.93 -6.27
C LEU A 27 2.48 -1.12 -7.78
N TYR A 28 1.83 -2.19 -8.26
CA TYR A 28 1.55 -2.36 -9.69
C TYR A 28 0.75 -1.20 -10.27
N ARG A 29 -0.28 -0.71 -9.57
CA ARG A 29 -1.08 0.41 -10.06
C ARG A 29 -0.30 1.72 -10.01
N ALA A 30 0.47 1.95 -8.96
CA ALA A 30 1.33 3.12 -8.85
C ALA A 30 2.37 3.15 -9.96
N ARG A 31 3.13 2.07 -10.16
CA ARG A 31 4.21 2.02 -11.15
C ARG A 31 3.74 2.21 -12.60
N LYS A 32 2.51 1.80 -12.93
CA LYS A 32 1.89 2.05 -14.24
C LYS A 32 1.68 3.55 -14.53
N LYS A 33 1.54 4.38 -13.49
CA LYS A 33 1.40 5.84 -13.61
C LYS A 33 2.74 6.61 -13.62
N VAL A 34 3.83 5.96 -13.20
CA VAL A 34 5.16 6.57 -13.11
C VAL A 34 5.81 6.76 -14.50
N GLY A 35 5.37 6.01 -15.52
CA GLY A 35 5.83 6.20 -16.91
C GLY A 35 7.26 5.74 -17.20
N ARG A 36 7.90 5.02 -16.26
CA ARG A 36 9.26 4.49 -16.39
C ARG A 36 9.24 2.97 -16.54
N HIS A 37 10.20 2.44 -17.30
CA HIS A 37 10.48 1.01 -17.30
C HIS A 37 11.10 0.58 -15.97
N ILE A 38 10.48 -0.41 -15.31
CA ILE A 38 10.93 -0.98 -14.04
C ILE A 38 11.10 -2.48 -14.26
N THR A 39 12.28 -3.00 -13.94
CA THR A 39 12.65 -4.41 -14.14
C THR A 39 11.92 -5.33 -13.17
N ALA A 40 11.89 -6.63 -13.47
CA ALA A 40 11.30 -7.63 -12.56
C ALA A 40 11.98 -7.62 -11.18
N GLU A 41 13.30 -7.54 -11.14
CA GLU A 41 14.07 -7.49 -9.89
C GLU A 41 13.74 -6.26 -9.04
N GLN A 42 13.59 -5.09 -9.67
CA GLN A 42 13.17 -3.87 -8.97
C GLN A 42 11.75 -4.01 -8.40
N ILE A 43 10.83 -4.65 -9.14
CA ILE A 43 9.46 -4.90 -8.68
C ILE A 43 9.49 -5.82 -7.45
N ASP A 44 10.18 -6.96 -7.53
CA ASP A 44 10.22 -7.93 -6.43
C ASP A 44 10.83 -7.31 -5.16
N ARG A 45 11.91 -6.51 -5.31
CA ARG A 45 12.53 -5.80 -4.19
C ARG A 45 11.61 -4.74 -3.58
N ALA A 46 10.91 -3.96 -4.39
CA ALA A 46 9.98 -2.95 -3.92
C ALA A 46 8.77 -3.55 -3.21
N ASP A 47 8.20 -4.63 -3.78
CA ASP A 47 7.09 -5.38 -3.19
C ASP A 47 7.49 -5.95 -1.82
N ASP A 48 8.70 -6.48 -1.70
CA ASP A 48 9.24 -6.99 -0.43
C ASP A 48 9.42 -5.88 0.62
N VAL A 49 9.95 -4.72 0.23
CA VAL A 49 10.11 -3.56 1.12
C VAL A 49 8.74 -3.11 1.65
N TYR A 50 7.78 -2.91 0.75
CA TYR A 50 6.45 -2.45 1.12
C TYR A 50 5.74 -3.47 2.02
N PHE A 51 5.75 -4.75 1.63
CA PHE A 51 5.17 -5.85 2.40
C PHE A 51 5.74 -5.94 3.83
N LYS A 52 7.07 -5.88 3.98
CA LYS A 52 7.72 -5.94 5.30
C LYS A 52 7.30 -4.78 6.20
N LYS A 53 7.22 -3.56 5.65
CA LYS A 53 6.77 -2.38 6.40
C LYS A 53 5.30 -2.47 6.80
N VAL A 54 4.43 -2.99 5.92
CA VAL A 54 3.02 -3.23 6.26
C VAL A 54 2.90 -4.27 7.37
N LEU A 55 3.64 -5.39 7.31
CA LEU A 55 3.61 -6.40 8.36
C LEU A 55 4.09 -5.85 9.71
N ALA A 56 5.19 -5.08 9.71
CA ALA A 56 5.72 -4.46 10.92
C ALA A 56 4.74 -3.47 11.58
N ASN A 57 3.81 -2.90 10.79
CA ASN A 57 2.83 -1.92 11.24
C ASN A 57 1.39 -2.44 11.13
N LEU A 58 1.20 -3.76 11.09
CA LEU A 58 -0.09 -4.38 10.77
C LEU A 58 -1.26 -3.90 11.65
N PRO A 59 -1.12 -3.70 12.98
CA PRO A 59 -2.20 -3.17 13.81
C PRO A 59 -2.67 -1.80 13.32
N TYR A 60 -1.74 -0.87 13.07
CA TYR A 60 -2.04 0.47 12.57
C TYR A 60 -2.71 0.43 11.18
N ILE A 61 -2.18 -0.40 10.27
CA ILE A 61 -2.74 -0.53 8.92
C ILE A 61 -4.15 -1.11 8.96
N ALA A 62 -4.40 -2.10 9.83
CA ALA A 62 -5.71 -2.73 9.99
C ALA A 62 -6.74 -1.77 10.61
N GLU A 63 -6.36 -1.05 11.66
CA GLU A 63 -7.21 -0.04 12.30
C GLU A 63 -7.60 1.08 11.32
N ASN A 64 -6.69 1.47 10.44
CA ASN A 64 -6.88 2.55 9.48
C ASN A 64 -7.29 2.08 8.08
N GLY A 65 -7.64 0.80 7.90
CA GLY A 65 -7.93 0.18 6.60
C GLY A 65 -8.98 0.89 5.74
N SER A 66 -9.90 1.63 6.37
CA SER A 66 -10.93 2.43 5.67
C SER A 66 -10.51 3.88 5.39
N ASN A 67 -9.46 4.39 6.05
CA ASN A 67 -8.96 5.74 5.90
C ASN A 67 -7.87 5.78 4.82
N ARG A 68 -8.31 5.82 3.57
CA ARG A 68 -7.41 5.76 2.41
C ARG A 68 -6.41 6.92 2.37
N LYS A 69 -6.83 8.11 2.78
CA LYS A 69 -5.95 9.29 2.82
C LYS A 69 -4.79 9.05 3.79
N LEU A 70 -5.12 8.62 5.01
CA LEU A 70 -4.13 8.37 6.05
C LEU A 70 -3.15 7.27 5.66
N LEU A 71 -3.61 6.19 5.04
CA LEU A 71 -2.72 5.12 4.57
C LEU A 71 -1.84 5.55 3.39
N ALA A 72 -2.33 6.42 2.51
CA ALA A 72 -1.51 7.00 1.45
C ALA A 72 -0.44 7.96 2.02
N ASP A 73 -0.79 8.73 3.05
CA ASP A 73 0.15 9.60 3.77
C ASP A 73 1.23 8.75 4.46
N TRP A 74 0.82 7.67 5.15
CA TRP A 74 1.73 6.70 5.76
C TRP A 74 2.68 6.06 4.72
N PHE A 75 2.18 5.67 3.54
CA PHE A 75 3.02 5.16 2.47
C PHE A 75 4.06 6.20 2.04
N ASN A 76 3.65 7.46 1.87
CA ASN A 76 4.56 8.54 1.48
C ASN A 76 5.68 8.77 2.51
N GLU A 77 5.35 8.66 3.80
CA GLU A 77 6.29 8.88 4.90
C GLU A 77 7.25 7.70 5.10
N HIS A 78 6.76 6.46 5.05
CA HIS A 78 7.52 5.30 5.51
C HIS A 78 8.07 4.40 4.39
N VAL A 79 7.45 4.43 3.20
CA VAL A 79 7.73 3.46 2.12
C VAL A 79 8.27 4.14 0.87
N CYS A 80 7.72 5.31 0.54
CA CYS A 80 7.90 5.92 -0.78
C CYS A 80 9.36 6.22 -1.11
N GLY A 81 10.17 6.72 -0.18
CA GLY A 81 11.59 7.02 -0.44
C GLY A 81 12.37 5.80 -0.90
N GLU A 82 12.29 4.71 -0.15
CA GLU A 82 13.04 3.48 -0.43
C GLU A 82 12.57 2.80 -1.74
N VAL A 83 11.27 2.83 -2.02
CA VAL A 83 10.74 2.30 -3.30
C VAL A 83 11.12 3.21 -4.48
N ALA A 84 11.12 4.52 -4.28
CA ALA A 84 11.52 5.49 -5.31
C ALA A 84 13.00 5.32 -5.69
N GLU A 85 13.87 5.08 -4.71
CA GLU A 85 15.28 4.73 -4.93
C GLU A 85 15.42 3.42 -5.73
N ILE A 86 14.68 2.37 -5.37
CA ILE A 86 14.71 1.09 -6.10
C ILE A 86 14.27 1.28 -7.56
N TYR A 87 13.23 2.08 -7.80
CA TYR A 87 12.73 2.35 -9.15
C TYR A 87 13.57 3.37 -9.92
N GLY A 88 14.42 4.15 -9.24
CA GLY A 88 15.18 5.25 -9.83
C GLY A 88 14.26 6.38 -10.29
N VAL A 89 13.31 6.80 -9.46
CA VAL A 89 12.36 7.88 -9.75
C VAL A 89 12.28 8.88 -8.60
N GLU A 90 11.78 10.07 -8.88
CA GLU A 90 11.51 11.06 -7.85
C GLU A 90 10.47 10.57 -6.84
N ARG A 91 10.73 10.78 -5.55
CA ARG A 91 9.81 10.42 -4.46
C ARG A 91 8.43 11.03 -4.68
N GLU A 92 8.36 12.29 -5.11
CA GLU A 92 7.08 12.98 -5.33
C GLU A 92 6.27 12.36 -6.47
N VAL A 93 6.94 11.89 -7.53
CA VAL A 93 6.30 11.21 -8.66
C VAL A 93 5.68 9.90 -8.19
N LEU A 94 6.41 9.11 -7.41
CA LEU A 94 5.88 7.86 -6.85
C LEU A 94 4.77 8.12 -5.82
N ALA A 95 4.93 9.10 -4.93
CA ALA A 95 3.93 9.44 -3.92
C ALA A 95 2.60 9.85 -4.57
N ARG A 96 2.66 10.71 -5.61
CA ARG A 96 1.49 11.12 -6.38
C ARG A 96 0.88 9.93 -7.11
N ALA A 97 1.68 9.14 -7.83
CA ALA A 97 1.21 7.96 -8.56
C ALA A 97 0.53 6.94 -7.63
N PHE A 98 1.07 6.74 -6.43
CA PHE A 98 0.49 5.88 -5.40
C PHE A 98 -0.85 6.46 -4.93
N ARG A 99 -0.88 7.71 -4.43
CA ARG A 99 -2.12 8.34 -3.95
C ARG A 99 -3.22 8.34 -5.02
N ASP A 100 -2.87 8.63 -6.27
CA ASP A 100 -3.82 8.67 -7.39
C ASP A 100 -4.36 7.29 -7.80
N SER A 101 -3.73 6.19 -7.34
CA SER A 101 -4.16 4.83 -7.66
C SER A 101 -4.61 4.01 -6.44
N PHE A 102 -4.33 4.53 -5.26
CA PHE A 102 -4.69 3.96 -3.98
C PHE A 102 -6.16 4.25 -3.68
N GLY A 103 -7.00 3.22 -3.80
CA GLY A 103 -8.43 3.32 -3.53
C GLY A 103 -9.36 3.10 -4.70
N GLY A 104 -8.85 2.86 -5.91
CA GLY A 104 -9.65 2.69 -7.13
C GLY A 104 -9.68 3.97 -7.94
#